data_AF-G4YYG0-F1
#
_entry.id   AF-G4YYG0-F1
#
_cell.length_a   1.000
_cell.length_b   1.000
_cell.length_c   1.000
_cell.angle_alpha   90.00
_cell.angle_beta   90.00
_cell.angle_gamma   90.00
#
_symmetry.space_group_name_H-M   'P 1'
#
loop_
_entity.id
_entity.type
_entity.pdbx_description
1 polymer ?
#
loop_
_entity_poly.entity_id
_entity_poly.type
_entity_poly.pdbx_seq_one_letter_code
_entity_poly.pdbx_strand_id
1 'polypeptide(L)'
;MEKLNPIVLGKQPSRKTPFQPAHALKYGVEIVLRDKTGVVCSVECLFCRYFGREEAVASKRKRTQNVRTYKPPYRPQSYIEHNQTAHPEKWSEYEGLSDADKVDFFKDRTPPKKNQLSAHFDKESACVRFSFPAEIVEVLLGNLFFNAEDEEATVATALRAFGPNLDEKYSVVIKTPLRFTLAVQHLSVGLSFRQTAEVIR
;
A
#
# COMPACT_ATOMS: atom_id res chain seq x y z
N MET A 1 3.03 -18.91 -66.34
CA MET A 1 3.60 -18.53 -65.03
C MET A 1 2.49 -18.62 -64.00
N GLU A 2 2.35 -19.77 -63.35
CA GLU A 2 1.39 -19.94 -62.24
C GLU A 2 1.85 -19.11 -61.05
N LYS A 3 0.99 -18.23 -60.56
CA LYS A 3 1.26 -17.39 -59.40
C LYS A 3 1.10 -18.25 -58.15
N LEU A 4 2.20 -18.56 -57.49
CA LEU A 4 2.21 -19.13 -56.15
C LEU A 4 1.61 -18.13 -55.17
N ASN A 5 0.43 -18.44 -54.63
CA ASN A 5 -0.16 -17.67 -53.54
C ASN A 5 0.55 -18.02 -52.22
N PRO A 6 0.98 -17.03 -51.42
CA PRO A 6 1.57 -17.31 -50.12
C PRO A 6 0.50 -17.89 -49.18
N ILE A 7 0.79 -19.05 -48.59
CA ILE A 7 -0.01 -19.64 -47.53
C ILE A 7 0.17 -18.78 -46.29
N VAL A 8 -0.80 -17.90 -46.01
CA VAL A 8 -0.89 -17.21 -44.73
C VAL A 8 -1.35 -18.24 -43.70
N LEU A 9 -0.40 -18.82 -42.95
CA LEU A 9 -0.75 -19.53 -41.72
C LEU A 9 -1.46 -18.53 -40.80
N GLY A 10 -2.76 -18.74 -40.58
CA GLY A 10 -3.51 -17.98 -39.58
C GLY A 10 -2.78 -18.02 -38.23
N LYS A 11 -2.85 -16.90 -37.48
CA LYS A 11 -2.29 -16.82 -36.12
C LYS A 11 -2.68 -18.08 -35.33
N GLN A 12 -1.69 -18.85 -34.88
CA GLN A 12 -1.93 -20.02 -34.05
C GLN A 12 -2.85 -19.63 -32.88
N PRO A 13 -3.85 -20.46 -32.53
CA PRO A 13 -4.73 -20.18 -31.41
C PRO A 13 -3.88 -19.95 -30.15
N SER A 14 -4.13 -18.83 -29.47
CA SER A 14 -3.43 -18.46 -28.24
C SER A 14 -3.51 -19.61 -27.25
N ARG A 15 -2.35 -20.23 -26.94
CA ARG A 15 -2.25 -21.34 -25.99
C ARG A 15 -2.81 -20.89 -24.64
N LYS A 16 -3.96 -21.44 -24.23
CA LYS A 16 -4.56 -21.22 -22.90
C LYS A 16 -3.84 -22.10 -21.89
N THR A 17 -2.60 -21.77 -21.53
CA THR A 17 -1.85 -22.55 -20.53
C THR A 17 -2.54 -22.42 -19.16
N PRO A 18 -3.07 -23.52 -18.59
CA PRO A 18 -3.70 -23.52 -17.27
C PRO A 18 -2.65 -23.30 -16.17
N PHE A 19 -3.11 -22.96 -14.97
CA PHE A 19 -2.21 -22.81 -13.83
C PHE A 19 -1.67 -24.18 -13.41
N GLN A 20 -0.36 -24.28 -13.21
CA GLN A 20 0.28 -25.49 -12.69
C GLN A 20 0.59 -25.28 -11.20
N PRO A 21 0.20 -26.21 -10.29
CA PRO A 21 0.46 -26.07 -8.86
C PRO A 21 1.95 -25.86 -8.51
N ALA A 22 2.86 -26.45 -9.28
CA ALA A 22 4.30 -26.26 -9.13
C ALA A 22 4.74 -24.80 -9.27
N HIS A 23 3.98 -23.96 -9.96
CA HIS A 23 4.27 -22.54 -10.06
C HIS A 23 4.21 -21.83 -8.70
N ALA A 24 3.34 -22.28 -7.80
CA ALA A 24 3.10 -21.61 -6.53
C ALA A 24 4.39 -21.47 -5.70
N LEU A 25 5.06 -22.61 -5.47
CA LEU A 25 6.32 -22.64 -4.74
C LEU A 25 7.47 -22.12 -5.60
N LYS A 26 7.56 -22.53 -6.87
CA LYS A 26 8.70 -22.18 -7.73
C LYS A 26 8.85 -20.68 -7.98
N TYR A 27 7.74 -19.97 -8.15
CA TYR A 27 7.73 -18.54 -8.51
C TYR A 27 7.19 -17.62 -7.41
N GLY A 28 6.80 -18.17 -6.26
CA GLY A 28 6.23 -17.40 -5.16
C GLY A 28 4.89 -16.75 -5.55
N VAL A 29 3.93 -17.56 -6.01
CA VAL A 29 2.58 -17.08 -6.39
C VAL A 29 1.49 -17.87 -5.66
N GLU A 30 0.37 -17.23 -5.36
CA GLU A 30 -0.77 -17.85 -4.67
C GLU A 30 -2.06 -17.71 -5.49
N ILE A 31 -2.93 -18.73 -5.43
CA ILE A 31 -4.24 -18.69 -6.08
C ILE A 31 -5.18 -17.83 -5.26
N VAL A 32 -5.72 -16.77 -5.88
CA VAL A 32 -6.64 -15.83 -5.22
C VAL A 32 -8.09 -16.10 -5.61
N LEU A 33 -8.31 -16.52 -6.86
CA LEU A 33 -9.66 -16.70 -7.40
C LEU A 33 -9.75 -17.98 -8.22
N ARG A 34 -10.81 -18.75 -7.97
CA ARG A 34 -11.27 -19.86 -8.80
C ARG A 34 -12.67 -19.56 -9.31
N ASP A 35 -13.02 -20.06 -10.49
CA ASP A 35 -14.39 -20.00 -10.98
C ASP A 35 -15.29 -21.04 -10.29
N LYS A 36 -16.57 -21.04 -10.67
CA LYS A 36 -17.57 -22.00 -10.18
C LYS A 36 -17.24 -23.45 -10.51
N THR A 37 -16.39 -23.69 -11.51
CA THR A 37 -15.94 -25.02 -11.93
C THR A 37 -14.64 -25.45 -11.22
N GLY A 38 -14.05 -24.57 -10.41
CA GLY A 38 -12.80 -24.80 -9.69
C GLY A 38 -11.54 -24.45 -10.46
N VAL A 39 -11.66 -23.92 -11.69
CA VAL A 39 -10.51 -23.51 -12.51
C VAL A 39 -9.93 -22.21 -11.99
N VAL A 40 -8.61 -22.13 -11.93
CA VAL A 40 -7.88 -20.94 -11.46
C VAL A 40 -8.09 -19.77 -12.42
N CYS A 41 -8.62 -18.66 -11.91
CA CYS A 41 -8.90 -17.44 -12.67
C CYS A 41 -7.89 -16.32 -12.39
N SER A 42 -7.33 -16.28 -11.19
CA SER A 42 -6.34 -15.27 -10.80
C SER A 42 -5.35 -15.84 -9.80
N VAL A 43 -4.08 -15.54 -10.02
CA VAL A 43 -3.01 -15.75 -9.04
C VAL A 43 -2.30 -14.44 -8.77
N GLU A 44 -1.72 -14.28 -7.58
CA GLU A 44 -0.99 -13.06 -7.22
C GLU A 44 0.44 -13.35 -6.80
N CYS A 45 1.29 -12.33 -6.92
CA CYS A 45 2.68 -12.38 -6.52
C CYS A 45 2.82 -12.23 -4.98
N LEU A 46 3.40 -13.23 -4.33
CA LEU A 46 3.63 -13.21 -2.88
C LEU A 46 4.67 -12.16 -2.48
N PHE A 47 5.68 -11.91 -3.31
CA PHE A 47 6.67 -10.85 -3.03
C PHE A 47 6.01 -9.46 -2.99
N CYS A 48 5.18 -9.16 -3.98
CA CYS A 48 4.34 -7.95 -3.96
C CYS A 48 3.45 -7.89 -2.72
N ARG A 49 2.84 -9.02 -2.34
CA ARG A 49 1.94 -9.09 -1.19
C ARG A 49 2.63 -8.89 0.14
N TYR A 50 3.85 -9.40 0.34
CA TYR A 50 4.54 -9.35 1.64
C TYR A 50 5.58 -8.23 1.75
N PHE A 51 6.30 -7.92 0.66
CA PHE A 51 7.39 -6.94 0.66
C PHE A 51 7.02 -5.63 -0.05
N GLY A 52 6.01 -5.67 -0.92
CA GLY A 52 5.82 -4.61 -1.90
C GLY A 52 6.94 -4.61 -2.94
N ARG A 53 6.95 -3.60 -3.82
CA ARG A 53 7.94 -3.47 -4.90
C ARG A 53 9.15 -2.70 -4.41
N GLU A 54 10.32 -3.25 -4.71
CA GLU A 54 11.62 -2.64 -4.44
C GLU A 54 11.80 -1.37 -5.30
N GLU A 55 12.55 -0.41 -4.75
CA GLU A 55 12.82 0.85 -5.41
C GLU A 55 13.79 0.65 -6.58
N ALA A 56 13.52 1.33 -7.68
CA ALA A 56 14.48 1.36 -8.78
C ALA A 56 15.56 2.41 -8.46
N VAL A 57 16.83 2.00 -8.55
CA VAL A 57 18.04 2.75 -8.15
C VAL A 57 18.19 4.16 -8.81
N ALA A 58 17.30 4.54 -9.73
CA ALA A 58 17.33 5.85 -10.41
C ALA A 58 15.94 6.48 -10.65
N SER A 59 14.88 6.03 -9.97
CA SER A 59 13.53 6.56 -10.24
C SER A 59 13.25 7.87 -9.50
N LYS A 60 12.86 8.92 -10.24
CA LYS A 60 12.37 10.19 -9.68
C LYS A 60 10.98 10.07 -9.03
N ARG A 61 10.25 8.99 -9.27
CA ARG A 61 8.89 8.75 -8.72
C ARG A 61 8.88 7.53 -7.81
N LYS A 62 8.16 7.64 -6.69
CA LYS A 62 7.87 6.50 -5.81
C LYS A 62 7.05 5.45 -6.57
N ARG A 63 7.47 4.19 -6.52
CA ARG A 63 6.79 3.10 -7.22
C ARG A 63 5.48 2.75 -6.54
N THR A 64 4.46 2.42 -7.34
CA THR A 64 3.19 1.93 -6.82
C THR A 64 3.37 0.58 -6.14
N GLN A 65 2.74 0.42 -4.99
CA GLN A 65 2.89 -0.76 -4.12
C GLN A 65 1.74 -1.76 -4.31
N ASN A 66 1.08 -1.72 -5.47
CA ASN A 66 -0.07 -2.57 -5.77
C ASN A 66 0.40 -4.00 -6.05
N VAL A 67 -0.32 -4.96 -5.47
CA VAL A 67 -0.05 -6.38 -5.65
C VAL A 67 -0.25 -6.78 -7.11
N ARG A 68 0.74 -7.44 -7.70
CA ARG A 68 0.67 -7.92 -9.08
C ARG A 68 -0.19 -9.19 -9.13
N THR A 69 -1.26 -9.14 -9.92
CA THR A 69 -2.10 -10.29 -10.24
C THR A 69 -1.90 -10.75 -11.68
N TYR A 70 -2.12 -12.03 -11.94
CA TYR A 70 -1.99 -12.68 -13.23
C TYR A 70 -3.25 -13.45 -13.57
N LYS A 71 -3.63 -13.39 -14.85
CA LYS A 71 -4.75 -14.11 -15.45
C LYS A 71 -4.23 -15.06 -16.52
N PRO A 72 -5.02 -16.07 -16.95
CA PRO A 72 -4.60 -16.96 -18.03
C PRO A 72 -4.23 -16.18 -19.31
N PRO A 73 -3.22 -16.61 -20.08
CA PRO A 73 -2.41 -17.82 -19.88
C PRO A 73 -1.30 -17.64 -18.84
N TYR A 74 -1.12 -18.65 -17.98
CA TYR A 74 -0.14 -18.62 -16.89
C TYR A 74 1.26 -19.00 -17.37
N ARG A 75 2.01 -18.01 -17.85
CA ARG A 75 3.36 -18.19 -18.40
C ARG A 75 4.42 -17.98 -17.32
N PRO A 76 5.33 -18.96 -17.08
CA PRO A 76 6.44 -18.81 -16.16
C PRO A 76 7.29 -17.56 -16.40
N GLN A 77 7.55 -17.24 -17.67
CA GLN A 77 8.32 -16.06 -18.08
C GLN A 77 7.76 -14.76 -17.47
N SER A 78 6.43 -14.63 -17.41
CA SER A 78 5.79 -13.43 -16.86
C SER A 78 6.01 -13.28 -15.35
N TYR A 79 6.18 -14.38 -14.62
CA TYR A 79 6.53 -14.34 -13.20
C TYR A 79 7.99 -13.96 -13.01
N ILE A 80 8.89 -14.57 -13.79
CA ILE A 80 10.33 -14.34 -13.70
C ILE A 80 10.67 -12.88 -14.02
N GLU A 81 10.17 -12.35 -15.14
CA GLU A 81 10.38 -10.95 -15.53
C GLU A 81 9.86 -9.98 -14.47
N HIS A 82 8.69 -10.27 -13.89
CA HIS A 82 8.16 -9.45 -12.83
C HIS A 82 9.03 -9.52 -11.57
N ASN A 83 9.43 -10.71 -11.13
CA ASN A 83 10.22 -10.88 -9.92
C ASN A 83 11.59 -10.19 -10.07
N GLN A 84 12.26 -10.34 -11.20
CA GLN A 84 13.53 -9.68 -11.50
C GLN A 84 13.42 -8.15 -11.56
N THR A 85 12.30 -7.61 -12.07
CA THR A 85 12.12 -6.15 -12.23
C THR A 85 11.48 -5.47 -11.02
N ALA A 86 10.72 -6.21 -10.20
CA ALA A 86 9.96 -5.67 -9.07
C ALA A 86 10.54 -6.03 -7.72
N HIS A 87 11.28 -7.14 -7.64
CA HIS A 87 11.82 -7.70 -6.42
C HIS A 87 13.23 -8.30 -6.64
N PRO A 88 14.18 -7.61 -7.31
CA PRO A 88 15.48 -8.20 -7.64
C PRO A 88 16.23 -8.78 -6.44
N GLU A 89 16.20 -8.12 -5.28
CA GLU A 89 16.89 -8.60 -4.08
C GLU A 89 16.18 -9.81 -3.48
N LYS A 90 14.87 -9.68 -3.20
CA LYS A 90 14.10 -10.76 -2.57
C LYS A 90 13.93 -11.97 -3.47
N TRP A 91 13.86 -11.78 -4.79
CA TRP A 91 13.83 -12.87 -5.75
C TRP A 91 15.14 -13.65 -5.76
N SER A 92 16.29 -12.96 -5.76
CA SER A 92 17.61 -13.59 -5.71
C SER A 92 17.81 -14.42 -4.44
N GLU A 93 17.40 -13.88 -3.29
CA GLU A 93 17.37 -14.60 -2.00
C GLU A 93 16.51 -15.87 -2.11
N TYR A 94 15.29 -15.74 -2.65
CA TYR A 94 14.34 -16.84 -2.74
C TYR A 94 14.75 -17.92 -3.76
N GLU A 95 15.30 -17.55 -4.91
CA GLU A 95 15.63 -18.48 -5.98
C GLU A 95 16.66 -19.52 -5.53
N GLY A 96 17.63 -19.09 -4.71
CA GLY A 96 18.69 -19.94 -4.13
C GLY A 96 18.25 -20.83 -2.97
N LEU A 97 17.03 -20.69 -2.45
CA LEU A 97 16.53 -21.49 -1.33
C LEU A 97 16.12 -22.91 -1.74
N SER A 98 16.23 -23.83 -0.79
CA SER A 98 15.64 -25.17 -0.91
C SER A 98 14.11 -25.10 -0.93
N ASP A 99 13.46 -26.14 -1.45
CA ASP A 99 11.99 -26.18 -1.47
C ASP A 99 11.37 -26.15 -0.06
N ALA A 100 12.06 -26.70 0.95
CA ALA A 100 11.63 -26.63 2.35
C ALA A 100 11.69 -25.18 2.86
N ASP A 101 12.79 -24.47 2.62
CA ASP A 101 12.95 -23.08 3.06
C ASP A 101 12.02 -22.13 2.31
N LYS A 102 11.73 -22.42 1.03
CA LYS A 102 10.75 -21.66 0.23
C LYS A 102 9.34 -21.70 0.82
N VAL A 103 8.96 -22.84 1.40
CA VAL A 103 7.67 -22.99 2.07
C VAL A 103 7.59 -22.08 3.30
N ASP A 104 8.69 -21.91 4.03
CA ASP A 104 8.75 -21.09 5.25
C ASP A 104 9.02 -19.61 4.98
N PHE A 105 9.61 -19.26 3.83
CA PHE A 105 10.02 -17.90 3.46
C PHE A 105 8.95 -16.83 3.66
N PHE A 106 7.67 -17.18 3.42
CA PHE A 106 6.52 -16.29 3.54
C PHE A 106 5.68 -16.48 4.81
N LYS A 107 5.88 -17.54 5.62
CA LYS A 107 4.98 -17.91 6.73
C LYS A 107 4.98 -16.93 7.90
N ASP A 108 6.16 -16.46 8.31
CA ASP A 108 6.29 -15.58 9.47
C ASP A 108 6.04 -14.10 9.15
N ARG A 109 5.76 -13.79 7.88
CA ARG A 109 5.68 -12.42 7.39
C ARG A 109 4.21 -12.03 7.35
N THR A 110 3.80 -11.13 8.24
CA THR A 110 2.47 -10.54 8.14
C THR A 110 2.41 -9.71 6.85
N PRO A 111 1.38 -9.84 5.99
CA PRO A 111 1.22 -8.94 4.86
C PRO A 111 1.24 -7.49 5.37
N PRO A 112 1.73 -6.50 4.59
CA PRO A 112 1.56 -5.09 4.90
C PRO A 112 0.10 -4.87 5.24
N LYS A 113 -0.15 -4.49 6.48
CA LYS A 113 -1.48 -4.49 7.11
C LYS A 113 -2.55 -3.69 6.34
N LYS A 114 -2.16 -2.90 5.33
CA LYS A 114 -2.99 -1.96 4.56
C LYS A 114 -4.28 -2.52 3.96
N ASN A 115 -4.42 -3.85 3.78
CA ASN A 115 -5.62 -4.45 3.19
C ASN A 115 -6.38 -5.39 4.15
N GLN A 116 -5.98 -5.50 5.42
CA GLN A 116 -6.74 -6.27 6.40
C GLN A 116 -7.69 -5.35 7.16
N LEU A 117 -8.94 -5.78 7.36
CA LEU A 117 -9.93 -5.05 8.17
C LEU A 117 -9.35 -4.65 9.54
N SER A 118 -8.58 -5.55 10.18
CA SER A 118 -7.88 -5.32 11.45
C SER A 118 -6.95 -4.10 11.47
N ALA A 119 -6.44 -3.65 10.32
CA ALA A 119 -5.58 -2.48 10.20
C ALA A 119 -6.35 -1.16 10.12
N HIS A 120 -7.65 -1.24 9.86
CA HIS A 120 -8.58 -0.11 9.79
C HIS A 120 -9.48 -0.02 11.03
N PHE A 121 -9.20 -0.79 12.08
CA PHE A 121 -9.81 -0.61 13.40
C PHE A 121 -8.88 0.23 14.29
N ASP A 122 -9.47 1.19 15.03
CA ASP A 122 -8.77 1.86 16.13
C ASP A 122 -8.38 0.79 17.17
N LYS A 123 -7.09 0.74 17.52
CA LYS A 123 -6.65 -0.11 18.64
C LYS A 123 -7.01 0.60 19.93
N GLU A 124 -7.77 -0.06 20.81
CA GLU A 124 -8.33 0.52 22.05
C GLU A 124 -7.32 1.24 22.96
N SER A 125 -6.02 0.94 22.87
CA SER A 125 -4.98 1.53 23.72
C SER A 125 -3.97 2.42 22.98
N ALA A 126 -4.13 2.68 21.68
CA ALA A 126 -3.15 3.48 20.95
C ALA A 126 -3.48 4.99 21.11
N CYS A 127 -2.56 5.77 21.66
CA CYS A 127 -2.60 7.23 21.56
C CYS A 127 -1.30 7.75 20.96
N VAL A 128 -1.37 8.87 20.25
CA VAL A 128 -0.19 9.59 19.75
C VAL A 128 -0.08 10.89 20.52
N ARG A 129 1.13 11.17 21.04
CA ARG A 129 1.42 12.39 21.76
C ARG A 129 2.33 13.28 20.92
N PHE A 130 1.98 14.54 20.83
CA PHE A 130 2.79 15.58 20.22
C PHE A 130 3.17 16.60 21.28
N SER A 131 4.40 17.10 21.20
CA SER A 131 4.90 18.20 22.02
C SER A 131 5.30 19.34 21.11
N PHE A 132 4.82 20.55 21.41
CA PHE A 132 5.06 21.76 20.64
C PHE A 132 5.67 22.83 21.54
N PRO A 133 6.73 23.55 21.11
CA PRO A 133 7.20 24.75 21.79
C PRO A 133 6.09 25.82 21.88
N ALA A 134 6.08 26.57 22.97
CA ALA A 134 5.11 27.64 23.21
C ALA A 134 5.11 28.69 22.10
N GLU A 135 6.29 29.04 21.58
CA GLU A 135 6.44 29.98 20.48
C GLU A 135 5.64 29.56 19.23
N ILE A 136 5.61 28.26 18.89
CA ILE A 136 4.85 27.77 17.74
C ILE A 136 3.35 27.94 17.97
N VAL A 137 2.87 27.63 19.17
CA VAL A 137 1.42 27.64 19.46
C VAL A 137 0.91 29.06 19.65
N GLU A 138 1.63 29.90 20.39
CA GLU A 138 1.17 31.23 20.76
C GLU A 138 1.45 32.25 19.65
N VAL A 139 2.64 32.20 19.04
CA VAL A 139 3.03 33.19 18.01
C VAL A 139 2.54 32.78 16.64
N LEU A 140 2.87 31.56 16.18
CA LEU A 140 2.47 31.16 14.83
C LEU A 140 0.96 30.88 14.77
N LEU A 141 0.45 29.97 15.59
CA LEU A 141 -0.95 29.60 15.50
C LEU A 141 -1.88 30.67 16.07
N GLY A 142 -1.55 31.24 17.24
CA GLY A 142 -2.38 32.24 17.91
C GLY A 142 -2.42 33.60 17.23
N ASN A 143 -1.29 34.10 16.72
CA ASN A 143 -1.21 35.47 16.20
C ASN A 143 -1.17 35.56 14.66
N LEU A 144 -0.57 34.58 13.97
CA LEU A 144 -0.35 34.66 12.52
C LEU A 144 -1.39 33.89 11.70
N PHE A 145 -1.80 32.71 12.18
CA PHE A 145 -2.73 31.85 11.43
C PHE A 145 -4.19 31.95 11.90
N PHE A 146 -4.45 32.49 13.10
CA PHE A 146 -5.81 32.65 13.60
C PHE A 146 -6.39 34.00 13.20
N ASN A 147 -7.48 33.99 12.42
CA ASN A 147 -8.23 35.18 12.06
C ASN A 147 -9.56 35.19 12.83
N ALA A 148 -9.70 36.11 13.79
CA ALA A 148 -10.93 36.24 14.59
C ALA A 148 -12.14 36.73 13.78
N GLU A 149 -11.93 37.26 12.57
CA GLU A 149 -13.01 37.68 11.66
C GLU A 149 -13.60 36.51 10.86
N ASP A 150 -12.82 35.44 10.65
CA ASP A 150 -13.24 34.25 9.89
C ASP A 150 -13.89 33.17 10.77
N GLU A 151 -13.71 33.27 12.09
CA GLU A 151 -14.09 32.25 13.07
C GLU A 151 -15.00 32.83 14.16
N GLU A 152 -16.11 32.15 14.51
CA GLU A 152 -16.97 32.51 15.64
C GLU A 152 -16.35 32.12 17.01
N ALA A 153 -15.02 32.18 17.12
CA ALA A 153 -14.27 31.73 18.28
C ALA A 153 -13.17 32.73 18.67
N THR A 154 -12.78 32.72 19.94
CA THR A 154 -11.60 33.49 20.39
C THR A 154 -10.32 32.68 20.22
N VAL A 155 -9.17 33.37 20.10
CA VAL A 155 -7.84 32.73 20.09
C VAL A 155 -7.68 31.79 21.29
N ALA A 156 -8.07 32.25 22.48
CA ALA A 156 -7.99 31.44 23.71
C ALA A 156 -8.85 30.16 23.61
N THR A 157 -10.03 30.25 22.99
CA THR A 157 -10.89 29.08 22.75
C THR A 157 -10.23 28.10 21.78
N ALA A 158 -9.62 28.59 20.70
CA ALA A 158 -8.93 27.76 19.71
C ALA A 158 -7.70 27.05 20.31
N LEU A 159 -6.88 27.78 21.07
CA LEU A 159 -5.65 27.23 21.66
C LEU A 159 -5.90 26.20 22.77
N ARG A 160 -7.11 26.09 23.34
CA ARG A 160 -7.46 25.03 24.29
C ARG A 160 -7.24 23.62 23.74
N ALA A 161 -7.27 23.44 22.42
CA ALA A 161 -6.96 22.15 21.79
C ALA A 161 -5.53 21.65 22.10
N PHE A 162 -4.60 22.56 22.43
CA PHE A 162 -3.20 22.26 22.73
C PHE A 162 -2.93 21.91 24.19
N GLY A 163 -3.95 21.99 25.06
CA GLY A 163 -3.80 21.76 26.50
C GLY A 163 -3.09 22.91 27.22
N PRO A 164 -2.71 22.74 28.50
CA PRO A 164 -1.97 23.75 29.24
C PRO A 164 -0.52 23.86 28.75
N ASN A 165 0.01 25.08 28.76
CA ASN A 165 1.45 25.33 28.63
C ASN A 165 2.13 24.87 29.93
N LEU A 166 3.03 23.90 29.83
CA LEU A 166 3.87 23.42 30.92
C LEU A 166 5.31 23.49 30.44
N ASP A 167 6.16 24.24 31.15
CA ASP A 167 7.59 24.35 30.83
C ASP A 167 7.85 24.80 29.37
N GLU A 168 7.20 25.90 28.97
CA GLU A 168 7.27 26.48 27.61
C GLU A 168 6.88 25.52 26.49
N LYS A 169 6.07 24.50 26.81
CA LYS A 169 5.62 23.48 25.87
C LYS A 169 4.14 23.16 26.03
N TYR A 170 3.51 22.92 24.89
CA TYR A 170 2.17 22.37 24.79
C TYR A 170 2.22 20.89 24.46
N SER A 171 1.24 20.12 24.95
CA SER A 171 1.16 18.68 24.72
C SER A 171 -0.23 18.28 24.24
N VAL A 172 -0.29 17.72 23.04
CA VAL A 172 -1.53 17.22 22.43
C VAL A 172 -1.54 15.71 22.48
N VAL A 173 -2.63 15.13 22.99
CA VAL A 173 -2.86 13.68 23.00
C VAL A 173 -4.00 13.34 22.04
N ILE A 174 -3.65 12.68 20.94
CA ILE A 174 -4.60 12.13 19.98
C ILE A 174 -4.99 10.73 20.44
N LYS A 175 -6.23 10.58 20.91
CA LYS A 175 -6.78 9.31 21.41
C LYS A 175 -7.20 8.34 20.30
N THR A 176 -7.36 8.83 19.07
CA THR A 176 -7.74 8.04 17.90
C THR A 176 -6.70 8.18 16.80
N PRO A 177 -5.55 7.50 16.90
CA PRO A 177 -4.44 7.65 15.95
C PRO A 177 -4.80 7.28 14.52
N LEU A 178 -5.73 6.33 14.32
CA LEU A 178 -6.18 5.96 12.99
C LEU A 178 -6.89 7.12 12.32
N ARG A 179 -7.87 7.74 13.00
CA ARG A 179 -8.60 8.91 12.48
C ARG A 179 -7.65 10.06 12.13
N PHE A 180 -6.66 10.33 12.99
CA PHE A 180 -5.65 11.34 12.71
C PHE A 180 -4.81 11.00 11.48
N THR A 181 -4.35 9.75 11.37
CA THR A 181 -3.58 9.30 10.19
C THR A 181 -4.40 9.40 8.91
N LEU A 182 -5.67 8.99 8.95
CA LEU A 182 -6.59 9.13 7.83
C LEU A 182 -6.80 10.60 7.48
N ALA A 183 -6.93 11.49 8.46
CA ALA A 183 -7.11 12.92 8.20
C ALA A 183 -5.92 13.50 7.44
N VAL A 184 -4.69 13.19 7.89
CA VAL A 184 -3.46 13.60 7.20
C VAL A 184 -3.41 13.03 5.77
N GLN A 185 -3.80 11.77 5.58
CA GLN A 185 -3.79 11.14 4.26
C GLN A 185 -4.80 11.81 3.29
N HIS A 186 -6.02 12.08 3.73
CA HIS A 186 -7.04 12.73 2.91
C HIS A 186 -6.65 14.16 2.55
N LEU A 187 -6.12 14.93 3.51
CA LEU A 187 -5.57 16.26 3.26
C LEU A 187 -4.41 16.20 2.23
N SER A 188 -3.53 15.19 2.33
CA SER A 188 -2.39 15.04 1.41
C SER A 188 -2.78 14.73 -0.03
N VAL A 189 -3.99 14.20 -0.27
CA VAL A 189 -4.54 13.94 -1.62
C VAL A 189 -5.50 15.03 -2.09
N GLY A 190 -5.59 16.15 -1.36
CA GLY A 190 -6.30 17.35 -1.80
C GLY A 190 -7.73 17.49 -1.30
N LEU A 191 -8.18 16.69 -0.33
CA LEU A 191 -9.43 16.99 0.35
C LEU A 191 -9.25 18.23 1.25
N SER A 192 -10.26 19.09 1.31
CA SER A 192 -10.28 20.17 2.28
C SER A 192 -10.50 19.66 3.70
N PHE A 193 -10.22 20.48 4.73
CA PHE A 193 -10.52 20.13 6.12
C PHE A 193 -12.00 19.77 6.33
N ARG A 194 -12.92 20.52 5.69
CA ARG A 194 -14.37 20.26 5.77
C ARG A 194 -14.74 18.92 5.14
N GLN A 195 -14.20 18.62 3.95
CA GLN A 195 -14.44 17.32 3.29
C GLN A 195 -13.87 16.16 4.12
N THR A 196 -12.66 16.34 4.66
CA THR A 196 -12.00 15.35 5.50
C THR A 196 -12.80 15.07 6.77
N ALA A 197 -13.35 16.10 7.41
CA ALA A 197 -14.18 15.96 8.62
C ALA A 197 -15.46 15.14 8.36
N GLU A 198 -16.11 15.32 7.21
CA GLU A 198 -17.30 14.53 6.85
C GLU A 198 -16.97 13.08 6.49
N VAL A 199 -15.78 12.81 5.94
CA VAL A 199 -15.37 11.45 5.53
C VAL A 199 -14.90 10.59 6.70
N ILE A 200 -14.36 11.19 7.77
CA ILE A 200 -13.68 10.48 8.87
C ILE A 200 -14.55 10.35 10.14
N ARG A 201 -15.78 10.88 10.10
CA ARG A 201 -16.68 11.03 11.25
C ARG A 201 -16.93 9.72 12.01
#